data_AF-F3G622-F1
#
_entry.id   AF-F3G622-F1
#
_cell.length_a   1.000
_cell.length_b   1.000
_cell.length_c   1.000
_cell.angle_alpha   90.00
_cell.angle_beta   90.00
_cell.angle_gamma   90.00
#
_symmetry.space_group_name_H-M   'P 1'
#
loop_
_entity.id
_entity.type
_entity.pdbx_description
1 polymer ?
#
loop_
_entity_poly.entity_id
_entity_poly.type
_entity_poly.pdbx_seq_one_letter_code
_entity_poly.pdbx_strand_id
1 'polypeptide(L)'
;SNVTAGGSVALSAGADLSMIASRINAKDEAYLYAGNDVNVLAAQDTDYSYYSKTKKGSWGKKSTNMTESDSDVAIGSLIQSGQKATIVAVNDVNFEGSKANSDNGVLAVQAGHDVNLTAAQNSQYSAAATFKSGGFGLSTTSKMKSDASTQTSLSASTLSGNTTLVRAGNDLVVSASNVISTEQTTLKPATMLSSTVALKASMPSTASRLKNPA
;
A
#
# COMPACT_ATOMS: atom_id res chain seq x y z
N SER A 1 0.79 -13.30 8.10
CA SER A 1 1.20 -14.72 7.89
C SER A 1 1.89 -14.91 6.55
N ASN A 2 2.65 -15.99 6.35
CA ASN A 2 3.32 -16.26 5.07
C ASN A 2 3.09 -17.71 4.61
N VAL A 3 2.66 -17.89 3.37
CA VAL A 3 2.56 -19.17 2.66
C VAL A 3 3.53 -19.15 1.50
N THR A 4 4.42 -20.14 1.43
CA THR A 4 5.38 -20.27 0.32
C THR A 4 5.35 -21.70 -0.20
N ALA A 5 5.19 -21.87 -1.51
CA ALA A 5 5.26 -23.17 -2.16
C ALA A 5 6.30 -23.16 -3.29
N GLY A 6 7.07 -24.26 -3.40
CA GLY A 6 8.00 -24.49 -4.51
C GLY A 6 7.32 -24.82 -5.84
N GLY A 7 5.98 -24.92 -5.85
CA GLY A 7 5.13 -25.07 -7.03
C GLY A 7 3.90 -24.17 -6.90
N SER A 8 2.70 -24.70 -7.17
CA SER A 8 1.45 -23.93 -7.07
C SER A 8 0.88 -23.85 -5.64
N VAL A 9 0.18 -22.76 -5.35
CA VAL A 9 -0.66 -22.57 -4.15
C VAL A 9 -2.13 -22.52 -4.58
N ALA A 10 -3.00 -23.25 -3.89
CA ALA A 10 -4.44 -23.13 -4.03
C ALA A 10 -5.08 -22.90 -2.66
N LEU A 11 -5.83 -21.82 -2.52
CA LEU A 11 -6.63 -21.49 -1.35
C LEU A 11 -8.10 -21.41 -1.75
N SER A 12 -8.97 -22.05 -0.96
CA SER A 12 -10.40 -22.05 -1.18
C SER A 12 -11.12 -21.84 0.15
N ALA A 13 -12.09 -20.94 0.17
CA ALA A 13 -12.97 -20.71 1.29
C ALA A 13 -14.43 -20.84 0.86
N GLY A 14 -15.26 -21.49 1.68
CA GLY A 14 -16.69 -21.65 1.39
C GLY A 14 -17.49 -20.34 1.50
N ALA A 15 -17.00 -19.40 2.30
CA ALA A 15 -17.54 -18.04 2.42
C ALA A 15 -16.46 -17.05 2.00
N ASP A 16 -15.71 -16.49 2.95
CA ASP A 16 -14.73 -15.43 2.67
C ASP A 16 -13.29 -15.92 2.78
N LEU A 17 -12.42 -15.40 1.92
CA LEU A 17 -10.97 -15.55 2.03
C LEU A 17 -10.34 -14.19 2.35
N SER A 18 -9.81 -14.03 3.56
CA SER A 18 -9.18 -12.77 3.99
C SER A 18 -7.68 -12.91 4.22
N MET A 19 -6.91 -12.04 3.57
CA MET A 19 -5.49 -11.83 3.76
C MET A 19 -5.27 -10.44 4.35
N ILE A 20 -4.73 -10.38 5.56
CA ILE A 20 -4.42 -9.11 6.24
C ILE A 20 -2.92 -9.12 6.57
N ALA A 21 -2.18 -8.13 6.08
CA ALA A 21 -0.70 -8.06 6.16
C ALA A 21 -0.03 -9.43 5.95
N SER A 22 -0.49 -10.15 4.93
CA SER A 22 -0.12 -11.55 4.69
C SER A 22 0.43 -11.76 3.30
N ARG A 23 1.28 -12.79 3.15
CA ARG A 23 1.99 -13.06 1.91
C ARG A 23 1.76 -14.48 1.40
N ILE A 24 1.50 -14.60 0.11
CA ILE A 24 1.51 -15.85 -0.65
C ILE A 24 2.60 -15.77 -1.70
N ASN A 25 3.48 -16.76 -1.74
CA ASN A 25 4.48 -16.92 -2.79
C ASN A 25 4.33 -18.31 -3.41
N ALA A 26 3.86 -18.37 -4.65
CA ALA A 26 3.82 -19.58 -5.45
C ALA A 26 4.90 -19.50 -6.54
N LYS A 27 5.73 -20.54 -6.66
CA LYS A 27 6.74 -20.57 -7.74
C LYS A 27 6.09 -20.66 -9.12
N ASP A 28 4.98 -21.39 -9.22
CA ASP A 28 4.27 -21.62 -10.48
C ASP A 28 2.99 -20.79 -10.51
N GLU A 29 1.92 -21.28 -9.90
CA GLU A 29 0.59 -20.66 -9.97
C GLU A 29 -0.03 -20.41 -8.59
N ALA A 30 -0.73 -19.30 -8.43
CA ALA A 30 -1.53 -19.00 -7.23
C ALA A 30 -3.02 -18.95 -7.59
N TYR A 31 -3.82 -19.79 -6.95
CA TYR A 31 -5.27 -19.84 -7.10
C TYR A 31 -5.94 -19.50 -5.77
N LEU A 32 -6.74 -18.44 -5.76
CA LEU A 32 -7.53 -18.03 -4.60
C LEU A 32 -8.99 -18.04 -5.00
N TYR A 33 -9.81 -18.75 -4.23
CA TYR A 33 -11.26 -18.84 -4.44
C TYR A 33 -12.01 -18.58 -3.13
N ALA A 34 -13.10 -17.81 -3.21
CA ALA A 34 -14.03 -17.62 -2.12
C ALA A 34 -15.48 -17.73 -2.62
N GLY A 35 -16.34 -18.36 -1.83
CA GLY A 35 -17.78 -18.49 -2.09
C GLY A 35 -18.57 -17.20 -1.91
N ASN A 36 -17.98 -16.20 -1.26
CA ASN A 36 -18.47 -14.83 -1.11
C ASN A 36 -17.35 -13.88 -1.59
N ASP A 37 -16.47 -13.42 -0.68
CA ASP A 37 -15.52 -12.35 -0.96
C ASP A 37 -14.05 -12.79 -0.83
N VAL A 38 -13.18 -12.21 -1.65
CA VAL A 38 -11.72 -12.24 -1.43
C VAL A 38 -11.25 -10.87 -0.98
N ASN A 39 -10.73 -10.78 0.25
CA ASN A 39 -10.23 -9.54 0.83
C ASN A 39 -8.71 -9.60 0.98
N VAL A 40 -8.00 -8.69 0.32
CA VAL A 40 -6.53 -8.58 0.34
C VAL A 40 -6.16 -7.21 0.89
N LEU A 41 -5.98 -7.15 2.19
CA LEU A 41 -5.97 -5.91 2.97
C LEU A 41 -4.61 -5.66 3.61
N ALA A 42 -4.29 -4.38 3.76
CA ALA A 42 -3.22 -3.94 4.63
C ALA A 42 -3.63 -4.03 6.10
N ALA A 43 -2.68 -4.26 7.00
CA ALA A 43 -2.85 -3.95 8.42
C ALA A 43 -2.24 -2.58 8.71
N GLN A 44 -2.78 -1.87 9.70
CA GLN A 44 -2.17 -0.63 10.18
C GLN A 44 -1.20 -0.95 11.31
N ASP A 45 0.05 -0.52 11.15
CA ASP A 45 1.08 -0.57 12.18
C ASP A 45 1.23 0.83 12.77
N THR A 46 1.02 0.94 14.08
CA THR A 46 0.99 2.22 14.79
C THR A 46 2.12 2.29 15.80
N ASP A 47 2.87 3.40 15.79
CA ASP A 47 3.98 3.67 16.69
C ASP A 47 3.84 5.05 17.31
N TYR A 48 3.95 5.12 18.64
CA TYR A 48 3.89 6.37 19.41
C TYR A 48 5.13 6.53 20.28
N SER A 49 5.70 7.73 20.30
CA SER A 49 6.80 8.06 21.19
C SER A 49 6.70 9.48 21.75
N TYR A 50 7.05 9.61 23.03
CA TYR A 50 7.16 10.89 23.70
C TYR A 50 8.46 10.95 24.49
N TYR A 51 9.18 12.07 24.37
CA TYR A 51 10.42 12.31 25.08
C TYR A 51 10.45 13.71 25.67
N SER A 52 10.89 13.81 26.92
CA SER A 52 11.07 15.08 27.60
C SER A 52 12.36 15.08 28.42
N LYS A 53 13.16 16.15 28.30
CA LYS A 53 14.38 16.31 29.07
C LYS A 53 14.59 17.75 29.49
N THR A 54 14.72 17.93 30.80
CA THR A 54 15.11 19.22 31.40
C THR A 54 16.59 19.22 31.75
N LYS A 55 17.31 20.23 31.26
CA LYS A 55 18.68 20.54 31.66
C LYS A 55 18.69 21.77 32.56
N LYS A 56 19.40 21.69 33.68
CA LYS A 56 19.70 22.83 34.55
C LYS A 56 21.04 23.43 34.12
N GLY A 57 21.07 24.75 33.94
CA GLY A 57 22.29 25.53 33.71
C GLY A 57 22.66 26.37 34.92
N SER A 58 23.80 27.04 34.85
CA SER A 58 24.27 27.97 35.89
C SER A 58 23.28 29.14 36.09
N TRP A 59 23.26 29.70 37.31
CA TRP A 59 22.37 30.82 37.70
C TRP A 59 20.88 30.54 37.43
N GLY A 60 20.36 29.42 37.95
CA GLY A 60 18.91 29.12 37.96
C GLY A 60 18.27 28.82 36.59
N LYS A 61 19.04 28.83 35.50
CA LYS A 61 18.53 28.60 34.14
C LYS A 61 18.05 27.16 33.96
N LYS A 62 16.91 26.97 33.30
CA LYS A 62 16.38 25.66 32.90
C LYS A 62 16.01 25.67 31.43
N SER A 63 16.27 24.56 30.76
CA SER A 63 15.83 24.31 29.38
C SER A 63 15.19 22.94 29.33
N THR A 64 13.91 22.88 28.99
CA THR A 64 13.17 21.63 28.74
C THR A 64 12.97 21.48 27.25
N ASN A 65 13.40 20.34 26.69
CA ASN A 65 13.07 19.95 25.32
C ASN A 65 12.07 18.80 25.39
N MET A 66 11.05 18.86 24.56
CA MET A 66 10.03 17.86 24.39
C MET A 66 9.93 17.50 22.91
N THR A 67 9.76 16.22 22.62
CA THR A 67 9.47 15.72 21.27
C THR A 67 8.39 14.64 21.38
N GLU A 68 7.46 14.66 20.46
CA GLU A 68 6.37 13.71 20.33
C GLU A 68 6.32 13.24 18.88
N SER A 69 6.08 11.96 18.65
CA SER A 69 5.91 11.39 17.32
C SER A 69 4.83 10.33 17.38
N ASP A 70 3.98 10.30 16.38
CA ASP A 70 2.94 9.30 16.18
C ASP A 70 2.95 8.91 14.69
N SER A 71 2.78 7.64 14.38
CA SER A 71 2.86 7.15 13.03
C SER A 71 1.95 5.99 12.78
N ASP A 72 1.27 6.03 11.65
CA ASP A 72 0.45 4.94 11.13
C ASP A 72 0.96 4.54 9.76
N VAL A 73 1.36 3.28 9.59
CA VAL A 73 1.86 2.74 8.33
C VAL A 73 1.08 1.50 7.94
N ALA A 74 0.53 1.52 6.73
CA ALA A 74 -0.16 0.40 6.14
C ALA A 74 0.84 -0.66 5.65
N ILE A 75 0.76 -1.85 6.23
CA ILE A 75 1.50 -3.04 5.85
C ILE A 75 0.62 -3.92 4.97
N GLY A 76 0.78 -3.76 3.65
CA GLY A 76 -0.01 -4.44 2.62
C GLY A 76 0.17 -5.95 2.57
N SER A 77 -0.87 -6.65 2.13
CA SER A 77 -0.79 -8.05 1.72
C SER A 77 -0.15 -8.19 0.34
N LEU A 78 0.47 -9.35 0.08
CA LEU A 78 1.13 -9.66 -1.19
C LEU A 78 0.76 -11.05 -1.70
N ILE A 79 0.30 -11.12 -2.93
CA ILE A 79 0.14 -12.37 -3.69
C ILE A 79 1.18 -12.35 -4.82
N GLN A 80 2.07 -13.32 -4.83
CA GLN A 80 3.13 -13.46 -5.84
C GLN A 80 3.04 -14.85 -6.48
N SER A 81 2.98 -14.89 -7.81
CA SER A 81 3.09 -16.11 -8.61
C SER A 81 4.16 -15.97 -9.69
N GLY A 82 4.87 -17.05 -10.03
CA GLY A 82 5.84 -17.01 -11.13
C GLY A 82 5.20 -16.94 -12.52
N GLN A 83 4.11 -17.68 -12.72
CA GLN A 83 3.49 -17.88 -14.05
C GLN A 83 2.06 -17.35 -14.13
N LYS A 84 1.22 -17.62 -13.12
CA LYS A 84 -0.18 -17.23 -13.16
C LYS A 84 -0.75 -17.02 -11.76
N ALA A 85 -1.47 -15.93 -11.58
CA ALA A 85 -2.29 -15.68 -10.40
C ALA A 85 -3.76 -15.58 -10.83
N THR A 86 -4.64 -16.29 -10.14
CA THR A 86 -6.09 -16.26 -10.38
C THR A 86 -6.80 -16.08 -9.06
N ILE A 87 -7.58 -15.01 -8.96
CA ILE A 87 -8.33 -14.63 -7.77
C ILE A 87 -9.79 -14.55 -8.19
N VAL A 88 -10.63 -15.38 -7.55
CA VAL A 88 -12.05 -15.50 -7.87
C VAL A 88 -12.88 -15.37 -6.62
N ALA A 89 -13.86 -14.48 -6.66
CA ALA A 89 -14.91 -14.33 -5.66
C ALA A 89 -16.26 -14.44 -6.36
N VAL A 90 -17.24 -15.04 -5.69
CA VAL A 90 -18.63 -15.06 -6.18
C VAL A 90 -19.26 -13.67 -6.08
N ASN A 91 -18.96 -12.93 -5.01
CA ASN A 91 -19.42 -11.57 -4.80
C ASN A 91 -18.29 -10.61 -5.18
N ASP A 92 -17.42 -10.23 -4.23
CA ASP A 92 -16.49 -9.12 -4.41
C ASP A 92 -15.01 -9.50 -4.25
N VAL A 93 -14.13 -8.82 -4.98
CA VAL A 93 -12.69 -8.85 -4.73
C VAL A 93 -12.22 -7.48 -4.29
N ASN A 94 -11.68 -7.40 -3.07
CA ASN A 94 -11.26 -6.16 -2.44
C ASN A 94 -9.75 -6.14 -2.21
N PHE A 95 -9.07 -5.12 -2.70
CA PHE A 95 -7.67 -4.82 -2.40
C PHE A 95 -7.55 -3.45 -1.75
N GLU A 96 -6.94 -3.42 -0.57
CA GLU A 96 -6.62 -2.17 0.13
C GLU A 96 -5.12 -2.13 0.46
N GLY A 97 -4.42 -1.14 -0.11
CA GLY A 97 -2.96 -0.97 0.02
C GLY A 97 -2.12 -2.22 -0.22
N SER A 98 -2.62 -3.13 -1.07
CA SER A 98 -2.08 -4.48 -1.22
C SER A 98 -1.76 -4.82 -2.66
N LYS A 99 -0.95 -5.86 -2.88
CA LYS A 99 -0.37 -6.15 -4.19
C LYS A 99 -0.64 -7.58 -4.63
N ALA A 100 -0.91 -7.76 -5.92
CA ALA A 100 -0.89 -9.06 -6.60
C ALA A 100 -0.02 -8.98 -7.84
N ASN A 101 0.85 -9.96 -8.03
CA ASN A 101 1.81 -10.00 -9.14
C ASN A 101 1.93 -11.41 -9.74
N SER A 102 2.00 -11.45 -11.07
CA SER A 102 2.37 -12.62 -11.86
C SER A 102 3.60 -12.31 -12.72
N ASP A 103 4.76 -12.87 -12.39
CA ASP A 103 6.05 -12.43 -12.96
C ASP A 103 6.15 -12.61 -14.48
N ASN A 104 5.72 -13.76 -15.01
CA ASN A 104 5.90 -14.12 -16.43
C ASN A 104 4.60 -14.47 -17.15
N GLY A 105 3.45 -14.05 -16.63
CA GLY A 105 2.19 -14.46 -17.23
C GLY A 105 0.97 -13.73 -16.72
N VAL A 106 -0.12 -14.47 -16.51
CA VAL A 106 -1.44 -13.88 -16.40
C VAL A 106 -1.82 -13.64 -14.94
N LEU A 107 -2.16 -12.41 -14.61
CA LEU A 107 -2.92 -12.08 -13.41
C LEU A 107 -4.41 -11.92 -13.79
N ALA A 108 -5.25 -12.81 -13.29
CA ALA A 108 -6.69 -12.77 -13.50
C ALA A 108 -7.42 -12.52 -12.17
N VAL A 109 -8.26 -11.48 -12.13
CA VAL A 109 -9.15 -11.16 -11.02
C VAL A 109 -10.59 -11.19 -11.52
N GLN A 110 -11.43 -11.97 -10.87
CA GLN A 110 -12.84 -12.12 -11.23
C GLN A 110 -13.73 -12.03 -10.00
N ALA A 111 -14.68 -11.11 -10.05
CA ALA A 111 -15.77 -10.97 -9.10
C ALA A 111 -17.11 -11.11 -9.82
N GLY A 112 -18.09 -11.74 -9.17
CA GLY A 112 -19.46 -11.79 -9.71
C GLY A 112 -20.20 -10.47 -9.56
N HIS A 113 -19.83 -9.63 -8.59
CA HIS A 113 -20.30 -8.26 -8.42
C HIS A 113 -19.15 -7.28 -8.68
N ASP A 114 -18.38 -6.89 -7.67
CA ASP A 114 -17.47 -5.75 -7.75
C ASP A 114 -16.00 -6.13 -7.58
N VAL A 115 -15.13 -5.36 -8.24
CA VAL A 115 -13.69 -5.38 -7.94
C VAL A 115 -13.27 -4.00 -7.43
N ASN A 116 -12.75 -3.95 -6.21
CA ASN A 116 -12.38 -2.71 -5.54
C ASN A 116 -10.87 -2.67 -5.30
N LEU A 117 -10.17 -1.71 -5.92
CA LEU A 117 -8.76 -1.42 -5.66
C LEU A 117 -8.65 -0.04 -5.03
N THR A 118 -8.33 0.01 -3.75
CA THR A 118 -8.17 1.25 -2.97
C THR A 118 -6.79 1.34 -2.35
N ALA A 119 -6.35 2.57 -2.08
CA ALA A 119 -5.12 2.80 -1.34
C ALA A 119 -5.38 2.83 0.16
N ALA A 120 -4.46 2.27 0.95
CA ALA A 120 -4.44 2.45 2.39
C ALA A 120 -3.76 3.78 2.75
N GLN A 121 -4.22 4.47 3.79
CA GLN A 121 -3.66 5.75 4.23
C GLN A 121 -2.55 5.53 5.26
N ASN A 122 -1.44 6.26 5.11
CA ASN A 122 -0.40 6.38 6.12
C ASN A 122 -0.40 7.79 6.68
N SER A 123 -0.11 7.94 7.97
CA SER A 123 0.02 9.22 8.66
C SER A 123 1.32 9.26 9.45
N GLN A 124 1.93 10.43 9.50
CA GLN A 124 3.15 10.68 10.26
C GLN A 124 3.00 12.03 10.95
N TYR A 125 2.99 12.02 12.27
CA TYR A 125 2.93 13.19 13.13
C TYR A 125 4.24 13.36 13.87
N SER A 126 4.71 14.60 13.95
CA SER A 126 5.80 14.95 14.85
C SER A 126 5.58 16.34 15.43
N ALA A 127 5.89 16.49 16.72
CA ALA A 127 5.91 17.77 17.40
C ALA A 127 7.16 17.91 18.25
N ALA A 128 7.66 19.13 18.35
CA ALA A 128 8.80 19.48 19.17
C ALA A 128 8.52 20.78 19.91
N ALA A 129 8.81 20.82 21.21
CA ALA A 129 8.69 22.02 22.02
C ALA A 129 9.94 22.26 22.87
N THR A 130 10.37 23.52 22.96
CA THR A 130 11.48 23.95 23.81
C THR A 130 11.02 25.07 24.74
N PHE A 131 11.16 24.83 26.04
CA PHE A 131 10.88 25.79 27.10
C PHE A 131 12.18 26.23 27.76
N LYS A 132 12.42 27.53 27.82
CA LYS A 132 13.58 28.12 28.52
C LYS A 132 13.11 29.11 29.58
N SER A 133 13.61 28.97 30.80
CA SER A 133 13.38 29.89 31.92
C SER A 133 14.70 30.28 32.56
N GLY A 134 14.89 31.55 32.94
CA GLY A 134 16.10 32.07 33.61
C GLY A 134 15.84 32.55 35.04
N GLY A 135 16.88 32.58 35.90
CA GLY A 135 16.74 33.11 37.26
C GLY A 135 18.04 33.51 37.96
N PHE A 136 18.36 34.82 37.92
CA PHE A 136 18.79 35.65 39.07
C PHE A 136 18.75 37.13 38.64
N GLY A 137 17.83 37.93 39.20
CA GLY A 137 17.76 39.40 39.06
C GLY A 137 17.28 39.96 37.70
N LEU A 138 16.12 40.61 37.69
CA LEU A 138 15.56 41.44 36.59
C LEU A 138 15.15 40.70 35.28
N SER A 139 13.83 40.66 35.03
CA SER A 139 13.11 40.12 33.85
C SER A 139 12.77 38.60 33.83
N THR A 140 11.52 38.29 34.17
CA THR A 140 10.89 36.96 34.17
C THR A 140 10.42 36.53 32.79
N THR A 141 11.30 36.51 31.78
CA THR A 141 10.89 36.11 30.43
C THR A 141 11.10 34.60 30.22
N SER A 142 9.99 33.86 30.21
CA SER A 142 9.96 32.46 29.75
C SER A 142 9.78 32.46 28.23
N LYS A 143 10.64 31.72 27.51
CA LYS A 143 10.51 31.57 26.04
C LYS A 143 10.11 30.15 25.71
N MET A 144 8.99 30.02 25.00
CA MET A 144 8.49 28.78 24.43
C MET A 144 8.64 28.84 22.91
N LYS A 145 9.13 27.76 22.31
CA LYS A 145 9.08 27.49 20.88
C LYS A 145 8.44 26.13 20.69
N SER A 146 7.49 26.01 19.78
CA SER A 146 6.81 24.75 19.47
C SER A 146 6.55 24.66 17.98
N ASP A 147 6.78 23.49 17.42
CA ASP A 147 6.51 23.15 16.02
C ASP A 147 5.77 21.80 15.99
N ALA A 148 4.80 21.65 15.08
CA ALA A 148 4.07 20.40 14.86
C ALA A 148 3.81 20.22 13.37
N SER A 149 3.83 18.98 12.90
CA SER A 149 3.62 18.63 11.49
C SER A 149 2.90 17.29 11.38
N THR A 150 1.94 17.21 10.45
CA THR A 150 1.27 15.98 10.05
C THR A 150 1.46 15.82 8.55
N GLN A 151 1.88 14.63 8.12
CA GLN A 151 1.99 14.26 6.71
C GLN A 151 1.17 12.99 6.46
N THR A 152 0.39 13.01 5.39
CA THR A 152 -0.37 11.84 4.94
C THR A 152 0.14 11.35 3.60
N SER A 153 0.24 10.04 3.42
CA SER A 153 0.52 9.41 2.13
C SER A 153 -0.42 8.24 1.89
N LEU A 154 -0.42 7.71 0.67
CA LEU A 154 -1.27 6.59 0.28
C LEU A 154 -0.40 5.42 -0.17
N SER A 155 -0.60 4.26 0.44
CA SER A 155 -0.12 2.96 -0.03
C SER A 155 -1.11 2.43 -1.06
N ALA A 156 -0.79 2.55 -2.35
CA ALA A 156 -1.65 2.10 -3.44
C ALA A 156 -1.83 0.58 -3.48
N SER A 157 -3.01 0.12 -3.89
CA SER A 157 -3.17 -1.26 -4.36
C SER A 157 -2.62 -1.42 -5.77
N THR A 158 -1.98 -2.55 -6.06
CA THR A 158 -1.39 -2.81 -7.38
C THR A 158 -1.66 -4.24 -7.86
N LEU A 159 -2.25 -4.34 -9.04
CA LEU A 159 -2.31 -5.58 -9.83
C LEU A 159 -1.26 -5.51 -10.95
N SER A 160 -0.43 -6.53 -11.10
CA SER A 160 0.64 -6.58 -12.11
C SER A 160 0.79 -7.96 -12.74
N GLY A 161 1.07 -8.01 -14.04
CA GLY A 161 1.52 -9.22 -14.74
C GLY A 161 1.94 -8.94 -16.17
N ASN A 162 2.24 -9.98 -16.96
CA ASN A 162 2.38 -9.81 -18.40
C ASN A 162 1.05 -9.43 -19.02
N THR A 163 0.02 -10.18 -18.63
CA THR A 163 -1.35 -9.84 -18.95
C THR A 163 -2.14 -9.70 -17.65
N THR A 164 -2.83 -8.59 -17.47
CA THR A 164 -3.75 -8.40 -16.35
C THR A 164 -5.19 -8.37 -16.86
N LEU A 165 -6.01 -9.31 -16.38
CA LEU A 165 -7.44 -9.37 -16.66
C LEU A 165 -8.22 -9.10 -15.38
N VAL A 166 -9.07 -8.07 -15.40
CA VAL A 166 -9.99 -7.77 -14.31
C VAL A 166 -11.42 -7.83 -14.83
N ARG A 167 -12.24 -8.65 -14.20
CA ARG A 167 -13.66 -8.83 -14.51
C ARG A 167 -14.49 -8.59 -13.26
N ALA A 168 -15.43 -7.66 -13.37
CA ALA A 168 -16.45 -7.41 -12.37
C ALA A 168 -17.81 -7.60 -13.06
N GLY A 169 -18.79 -8.19 -12.38
CA GLY A 169 -20.15 -8.27 -12.93
C GLY A 169 -20.84 -6.91 -12.97
N ASN A 170 -20.53 -6.06 -12.00
CA ASN A 170 -21.10 -4.73 -11.81
C ASN A 170 -20.00 -3.68 -11.97
N ASP A 171 -19.31 -3.31 -10.89
CA ASP A 171 -18.42 -2.15 -10.88
C ASP A 171 -16.95 -2.55 -10.70
N LEU A 172 -16.07 -1.84 -11.41
CA LEU A 172 -14.63 -1.86 -11.14
C LEU A 172 -14.22 -0.48 -10.61
N VAL A 173 -13.83 -0.44 -9.35
CA VAL A 173 -13.29 0.73 -8.67
C VAL A 173 -11.76 0.66 -8.65
N VAL A 174 -11.10 1.68 -9.20
CA VAL A 174 -9.65 1.87 -9.08
C VAL A 174 -9.36 3.27 -8.56
N SER A 175 -9.17 3.36 -7.24
CA SER A 175 -8.94 4.62 -6.53
C SER A 175 -7.54 4.66 -5.93
N ALA A 176 -6.74 5.66 -6.34
CA ALA A 176 -5.33 5.81 -5.96
C ALA A 176 -4.51 4.51 -6.09
N SER A 177 -4.84 3.71 -7.10
CA SER A 177 -4.38 2.33 -7.27
C SER A 177 -3.99 2.06 -8.72
N ASN A 178 -3.30 0.94 -8.95
CA ASN A 178 -2.69 0.63 -10.23
C ASN A 178 -3.13 -0.74 -10.76
N VAL A 179 -3.37 -0.79 -12.07
CA VAL A 179 -3.46 -2.04 -12.83
C VAL A 179 -2.46 -1.95 -13.97
N ILE A 180 -1.44 -2.80 -13.92
CA ILE A 180 -0.24 -2.70 -14.75
C ILE A 180 -0.09 -4.00 -15.54
N SER A 181 0.24 -3.89 -16.82
CA SER A 181 0.63 -5.06 -17.63
C SER A 181 1.76 -4.71 -18.59
N THR A 182 2.64 -5.67 -18.87
CA THR A 182 3.72 -5.48 -19.86
C THR A 182 3.27 -5.78 -21.29
N GLU A 183 2.29 -6.68 -21.46
CA GLU A 183 1.75 -7.07 -22.78
C GLU A 183 0.33 -6.54 -22.97
N GLN A 184 -0.63 -6.96 -22.13
CA GLN A 184 -2.04 -6.61 -22.32
C GLN A 184 -2.78 -6.39 -21.00
N THR A 185 -3.53 -5.28 -20.92
CA THR A 185 -4.49 -5.04 -19.82
C THR A 185 -5.91 -5.17 -20.36
N THR A 186 -6.77 -5.92 -19.67
CA THR A 186 -8.19 -6.07 -20.03
C THR A 186 -9.07 -5.87 -18.81
N LEU A 187 -9.90 -4.82 -18.84
CA LEU A 187 -10.86 -4.49 -17.78
C LEU A 187 -12.27 -4.66 -18.34
N LYS A 188 -13.12 -5.42 -17.66
CA LYS A 188 -14.50 -5.70 -18.10
C LYS A 188 -15.50 -5.61 -16.94
N PRO A 189 -15.87 -4.41 -16.49
CA PRO A 189 -17.06 -4.21 -15.66
C PRO A 189 -18.29 -3.76 -16.48
N ALA A 190 -19.44 -3.70 -15.83
CA ALA A 190 -20.59 -2.92 -16.31
C ALA A 190 -20.36 -1.41 -16.12
N THR A 191 -19.77 -1.01 -14.98
CA THR A 191 -19.39 0.40 -14.69
C THR A 191 -17.92 0.51 -14.29
N MET A 192 -17.22 1.50 -14.82
CA MET A 192 -15.85 1.86 -14.39
C MET A 192 -15.90 3.11 -13.52
N LEU A 193 -15.38 3.04 -12.29
CA LEU A 193 -15.18 4.18 -11.40
C LEU A 193 -13.68 4.34 -11.12
N SER A 194 -13.07 5.40 -11.65
CA SER A 194 -11.64 5.64 -11.52
C SER A 194 -11.36 7.09 -11.16
N SER A 195 -10.55 7.31 -10.11
CA SER A 195 -10.12 8.64 -9.67
C SER A 195 -8.68 8.98 -10.04
N THR A 196 -7.85 8.02 -10.45
CA THR A 196 -6.52 8.19 -11.09
C THR A 196 -6.05 6.82 -11.54
N VAL A 197 -6.13 6.49 -12.83
CA VAL A 197 -5.51 5.26 -13.37
C VAL A 197 -4.28 5.64 -14.19
N ALA A 198 -3.10 5.24 -13.74
CA ALA A 198 -1.91 5.21 -14.59
C ALA A 198 -1.93 3.91 -15.42
N LEU A 199 -2.60 3.93 -16.58
CA LEU A 199 -2.50 2.85 -17.57
C LEU A 199 -1.15 2.99 -18.29
N LYS A 200 -0.13 2.25 -17.85
CA LYS A 200 1.13 2.17 -18.59
C LYS A 200 1.21 0.84 -19.32
N ALA A 201 0.79 0.83 -20.58
CA ALA A 201 1.24 -0.18 -21.53
C ALA A 201 2.70 0.12 -21.87
N SER A 202 3.63 -0.74 -21.45
CA SER A 202 5.02 -0.63 -21.86
C SER A 202 5.15 -1.09 -23.31
N MET A 203 5.21 -0.15 -24.27
CA MET A 203 5.57 -0.51 -25.64
C MET A 203 6.97 -1.14 -25.65
N PRO A 204 7.21 -2.27 -26.37
CA PRO A 204 8.56 -2.77 -26.54
C PRO A 204 9.38 -1.74 -27.32
N SER A 205 10.56 -1.38 -26.81
CA SER A 205 11.47 -0.49 -27.51
C SER A 205 12.02 -1.21 -28.74
N THR A 206 11.49 -0.93 -29.93
CA THR A 206 12.15 -1.31 -31.17
C THR A 206 13.33 -0.37 -31.38
N ALA A 207 14.52 -0.80 -30.96
CA ALA A 207 15.76 -0.13 -31.31
C ALA A 207 16.03 -0.32 -32.81
N SER A 208 15.55 0.61 -33.64
CA SER A 208 15.97 0.71 -35.03
C SER A 208 17.44 1.16 -35.07
N ARG A 209 18.36 0.19 -35.16
CA ARG A 209 19.74 0.46 -35.60
C ARG A 209 19.68 0.94 -37.05
N LEU A 210 19.86 2.25 -37.25
CA LEU A 210 20.23 2.83 -38.53
C LEU A 210 21.55 2.19 -38.99
N LYS A 211 21.48 1.38 -40.05
CA LYS A 211 22.64 0.86 -40.75
C LYS A 211 23.05 1.93 -41.77
N ASN A 212 24.18 2.59 -41.55
CA ASN A 212 24.74 3.54 -42.51
C ASN A 212 25.22 2.75 -43.75
N PRO A 213 24.82 3.10 -44.98
CA PRO A 213 25.46 2.53 -46.17
C PRO A 213 26.88 3.08 -46.35
N ALA A 214 27.70 2.24 -46.98
CA ALA A 214 29.13 2.41 -47.24
C ALA A 214 29.46 3.64 -48.09
#